data_AF-A0A9W7YLJ3-F1
#
_entry.id   AF-A0A9W7YLJ3-F1
#
_cell.length_a   1.000
_cell.length_b   1.000
_cell.length_c   1.000
_cell.angle_alpha   90.00
_cell.angle_beta   90.00
_cell.angle_gamma   90.00
#
_symmetry.space_group_name_H-M   'P 1'
#
loop_
_entity.id
_entity.type
_entity.pdbx_description
1 polymer ?
#
loop_
_entity_poly.entity_id
_entity_poly.type
_entity_poly.pdbx_seq_one_letter_code
_entity_poly.pdbx_strand_id
1 'polypeptide(L)'
;MDTLMNGLSVVGRLAVGMLADITGPLNLLVANTALAAFGLLVFWVPFDTVGTLITVTLVFGFAIGGIVSVIPVVAAHVFGLARLPSIMGLLFISYFVGGLLGVPPMSALLDGVGHRTDYTSSIWYMAMLPVCSLLFLLAMRFTISRKLRVKV
;
A
#
# COMPACT_ATOMS: atom_id res chain seq x y z
N MET A 1 -7.82 15.89 -7.14
CA MET A 1 -6.68 15.23 -6.44
C MET A 1 -6.27 13.95 -7.16
N ASP A 2 -7.20 13.23 -7.78
CA ASP A 2 -6.95 11.91 -8.40
C ASP A 2 -5.95 11.91 -9.56
N THR A 3 -5.88 13.01 -10.32
CA THR A 3 -4.90 13.19 -11.40
C THR A 3 -3.48 13.29 -10.87
N LEU A 4 -3.27 14.03 -9.77
CA LEU A 4 -1.99 14.09 -9.08
C LEU A 4 -1.61 12.71 -8.55
N MET A 5 -2.54 12.02 -7.89
CA MET A 5 -2.28 10.68 -7.35
C MET A 5 -1.89 9.69 -8.45
N ASN A 6 -2.60 9.66 -9.58
CA ASN A 6 -2.28 8.80 -10.71
C ASN A 6 -0.94 9.17 -11.35
N GLY A 7 -0.66 10.46 -11.51
CA GLY A 7 0.63 10.93 -12.02
C GLY A 7 1.80 10.43 -11.16
N LEU A 8 1.69 10.57 -9.84
CA LEU A 8 2.72 10.09 -8.92
C LEU A 8 2.77 8.57 -8.82
N SER A 9 1.65 7.88 -9.03
CA SER A 9 1.62 6.42 -9.12
C SER A 9 2.44 5.90 -10.30
N VAL A 10 2.41 6.58 -11.46
CA VAL A 10 3.29 6.24 -12.59
C VAL A 10 4.76 6.42 -12.21
N VAL A 11 5.11 7.55 -11.59
CA VAL A 11 6.48 7.82 -11.12
C VAL A 11 6.93 6.77 -10.11
N GLY A 12 6.07 6.42 -9.15
CA GLY A 12 6.31 5.38 -8.15
C GLY A 12 6.54 4.01 -8.77
N ARG A 13 5.73 3.61 -9.76
CA ARG A 13 5.92 2.34 -10.49
C ARG A 13 7.28 2.25 -11.15
N LEU A 14 7.73 3.32 -11.80
CA LEU A 14 9.00 3.34 -12.50
C LEU A 14 10.17 3.32 -11.50
N ALA A 15 10.17 4.23 -10.54
CA ALA A 15 11.27 4.35 -9.57
C ALA A 15 11.42 3.08 -8.72
N VAL A 16 10.32 2.60 -8.16
CA VAL A 16 10.32 1.42 -7.28
C VAL A 16 10.53 0.14 -8.11
N GLY A 17 9.96 0.06 -9.32
CA GLY A 17 10.22 -1.05 -10.23
C GLY A 17 11.71 -1.22 -10.55
N MET A 18 12.42 -0.12 -10.88
CA MET A 18 13.86 -0.16 -11.14
C MET A 18 14.69 -0.51 -9.90
N LEU A 19 14.25 -0.10 -8.71
CA LEU A 19 14.94 -0.40 -7.45
C LEU A 19 14.71 -1.85 -6.98
N ALA A 20 13.66 -2.52 -7.46
CA ALA A 20 13.32 -3.88 -7.03
C ALA A 20 14.42 -4.89 -7.36
N ASP A 21 15.10 -4.69 -8.49
CA ASP A 21 16.19 -5.55 -8.97
C ASP A 21 17.47 -5.41 -8.11
N ILE A 22 17.61 -4.30 -7.38
CA ILE A 22 18.85 -3.98 -6.63
C ILE A 22 18.71 -4.32 -5.14
N THR A 23 17.60 -3.94 -4.50
CA THR A 23 17.43 -4.06 -3.04
C THR A 23 16.70 -5.33 -2.60
N GLY A 24 16.13 -6.05 -3.56
CA GLY A 24 15.28 -7.20 -3.33
C GLY A 24 13.80 -6.79 -3.25
N PRO A 25 12.90 -7.50 -3.94
CA PRO A 25 11.51 -7.07 -4.13
C PRO A 25 10.71 -7.09 -2.81
N LEU A 26 11.01 -8.01 -1.90
CA LEU A 26 10.29 -8.11 -0.61
C LEU A 26 10.64 -6.96 0.35
N ASN A 27 11.91 -6.52 0.36
CA ASN A 27 12.32 -5.36 1.16
C ASN A 27 11.66 -4.08 0.65
N LEU A 28 11.58 -3.94 -0.67
CA LEU A 28 11.01 -2.78 -1.32
C LEU A 28 9.49 -2.72 -1.10
N LEU A 29 8.80 -3.87 -1.14
CA LEU A 29 7.38 -3.97 -0.79
C LEU A 29 7.11 -3.46 0.63
N VAL A 30 7.90 -3.91 1.61
CA VAL A 30 7.78 -3.46 3.01
C VAL A 30 8.05 -1.97 3.15
N ALA A 31 9.09 -1.45 2.49
CA ALA A 31 9.44 -0.03 2.54
C ALA A 31 8.31 0.86 1.98
N ASN A 32 7.73 0.46 0.85
CA ASN A 32 6.63 1.20 0.23
C ASN A 32 5.32 1.12 1.04
N THR A 33 5.00 -0.04 1.62
CA THR A 33 3.85 -0.16 2.53
C THR A 33 4.04 0.66 3.79
N ALA A 34 5.27 0.71 4.33
CA ALA A 34 5.60 1.59 5.45
C ALA A 34 5.43 3.06 5.07
N LEU A 35 5.92 3.47 3.90
CA LEU A 35 5.74 4.83 3.39
C LEU A 35 4.26 5.20 3.26
N ALA A 36 3.41 4.29 2.76
CA ALA A 36 1.97 4.50 2.70
C ALA A 36 1.34 4.66 4.10
N ALA A 37 1.67 3.77 5.04
CA ALA A 37 1.14 3.78 6.40
C ALA A 37 1.55 5.05 7.17
N PHE A 38 2.85 5.39 7.16
CA PHE A 38 3.34 6.61 7.80
C PHE A 38 2.84 7.86 7.10
N GLY A 39 2.73 7.86 5.77
CA GLY A 39 2.19 8.98 5.01
C GLY A 39 0.77 9.33 5.44
N LEU A 40 -0.09 8.32 5.64
CA LEU A 40 -1.45 8.51 6.12
C LEU A 40 -1.50 8.92 7.61
N LEU A 41 -0.73 8.26 8.47
CA LEU A 41 -0.75 8.54 9.91
C LEU A 41 -0.15 9.90 10.28
N VAL A 42 0.95 10.30 9.65
CA VAL A 42 1.70 11.51 10.05
C VAL A 42 1.09 12.75 9.41
N PHE A 43 0.68 12.65 8.15
CA PHE A 43 0.16 13.81 7.44
C PHE A 43 -1.37 13.88 7.53
N TRP A 44 -2.12 12.80 7.23
CA TRP A 44 -3.59 12.91 7.16
C TRP A 44 -4.24 13.04 8.55
N VAL A 45 -3.86 12.23 9.52
CA VAL A 45 -4.56 12.19 10.83
C VAL A 45 -4.50 13.50 11.63
N PRO A 46 -3.37 14.22 11.75
CA PRO A 46 -3.28 15.37 12.64
C PRO A 46 -3.52 16.73 11.97
N PHE A 47 -3.66 16.82 10.64
CA PHE A 47 -3.72 18.10 9.93
C PHE A 47 -4.84 18.17 8.88
N ASP A 48 -5.76 19.12 9.04
CA ASP A 48 -6.87 19.39 8.11
C ASP A 48 -6.58 20.54 7.12
N THR A 49 -5.34 20.66 6.64
CA THR A 49 -4.98 21.72 5.66
C THR A 49 -4.91 21.18 4.24
N VAL A 50 -5.21 22.05 3.26
CA VAL A 50 -5.10 21.71 1.83
C VAL A 50 -3.67 21.28 1.47
N GLY A 51 -2.67 21.92 2.08
CA GLY A 51 -1.25 21.56 1.88
C GLY A 51 -0.95 20.13 2.31
N THR A 52 -1.44 19.73 3.48
CA THR A 52 -1.34 18.36 3.97
C THR A 52 -1.99 17.36 3.01
N LEU A 53 -3.19 17.65 2.52
CA LEU A 53 -3.92 16.77 1.61
C LEU A 53 -3.14 16.52 0.31
N ILE A 54 -2.49 17.56 -0.22
CA ILE A 54 -1.59 17.45 -1.39
C ILE A 54 -0.42 16.54 -1.03
N THR A 55 0.30 16.81 0.06
CA THR A 55 1.45 16.00 0.48
C THR A 55 1.08 14.53 0.64
N VAL A 56 -0.04 14.23 1.31
CA VAL A 56 -0.51 12.85 1.47
C VAL A 56 -0.81 12.22 0.11
N THR A 57 -1.51 12.94 -0.78
CA THR A 57 -1.84 12.45 -2.12
C THR A 57 -0.59 12.09 -2.93
N LEU A 58 0.47 12.91 -2.83
CA LEU A 58 1.75 12.67 -3.50
C LEU A 58 2.46 11.43 -2.92
N VAL A 59 2.60 11.36 -1.60
CA VAL A 59 3.29 10.25 -0.90
C VAL A 59 2.54 8.94 -1.11
N PHE A 60 1.22 8.95 -0.92
CA PHE A 60 0.38 7.78 -1.08
C PHE A 60 0.29 7.33 -2.54
N GLY A 61 0.17 8.27 -3.48
CA GLY A 61 0.21 7.98 -4.92
C GLY A 61 1.50 7.29 -5.33
N PHE A 62 2.65 7.82 -4.92
CA PHE A 62 3.95 7.20 -5.15
C PHE A 62 4.04 5.80 -4.51
N ALA A 63 3.60 5.66 -3.26
CA ALA A 63 3.65 4.40 -2.53
C ALA A 63 2.78 3.30 -3.18
N ILE A 64 1.53 3.62 -3.54
CA ILE A 64 0.65 2.68 -4.26
C ILE A 64 1.25 2.27 -5.59
N GLY A 65 1.79 3.24 -6.34
CA GLY A 65 2.45 2.97 -7.62
C GLY A 65 3.51 1.89 -7.46
N GLY A 66 4.43 2.09 -6.53
CA GLY A 66 5.49 1.12 -6.29
C GLY A 66 4.99 -0.24 -5.77
N ILE A 67 4.00 -0.28 -4.87
CA ILE A 67 3.43 -1.54 -4.37
C ILE A 67 2.90 -2.38 -5.53
N VAL A 68 2.10 -1.78 -6.42
CA VAL A 68 1.50 -2.49 -7.56
C VAL A 68 2.57 -3.04 -8.51
N SER A 69 3.67 -2.31 -8.70
CA SER A 69 4.78 -2.79 -9.55
C SER A 69 5.57 -3.95 -8.95
N VAL A 70 5.68 -4.01 -7.62
CA VAL A 70 6.55 -4.96 -6.92
C VAL A 70 5.84 -6.27 -6.60
N ILE A 71 4.51 -6.27 -6.44
CA ILE A 71 3.69 -7.48 -6.20
C ILE A 71 4.00 -8.64 -7.19
N PRO A 72 3.97 -8.45 -8.52
CA PRO A 72 4.34 -9.51 -9.48
C PRO A 72 5.75 -10.04 -9.25
N VAL A 73 6.70 -9.14 -8.97
CA VAL A 73 8.12 -9.47 -8.78
C VAL A 73 8.31 -10.31 -7.51
N VAL A 74 7.64 -9.94 -6.42
CA VAL A 74 7.64 -10.72 -5.17
C VAL A 74 6.99 -12.09 -5.40
N ALA A 75 5.84 -12.14 -6.08
CA ALA A 75 5.15 -13.40 -6.35
C ALA A 75 6.02 -14.35 -7.20
N ALA A 76 6.66 -13.83 -8.24
CA ALA A 76 7.58 -14.60 -9.07
C ALA A 76 8.80 -15.09 -8.28
N HIS A 77 9.36 -14.25 -7.39
CA HIS A 77 10.50 -14.60 -6.56
C HIS A 77 10.17 -15.65 -5.49
N VAL A 78 8.98 -15.60 -4.87
CA VAL A 78 8.60 -16.52 -3.78
C VAL A 78 8.09 -17.86 -4.31
N PHE A 79 7.30 -17.85 -5.39
CA PHE A 79 6.58 -19.05 -5.85
C PHE A 79 7.08 -19.59 -7.20
N GLY A 80 8.00 -18.89 -7.86
CA GLY A 80 8.51 -19.24 -9.18
C GLY A 80 7.57 -18.86 -10.33
N LEU A 81 8.13 -18.79 -11.54
CA LEU A 81 7.43 -18.30 -12.74
C LEU A 81 6.32 -19.27 -13.22
N ALA A 82 6.49 -20.58 -13.02
CA ALA A 82 5.57 -21.59 -13.55
C ALA A 82 4.15 -21.49 -12.97
N ARG A 83 4.01 -21.02 -11.72
CA ARG A 83 2.71 -20.89 -11.03
C ARG A 83 2.23 -19.44 -10.93
N LEU A 84 2.98 -18.50 -11.50
CA LEU A 84 2.71 -17.07 -11.40
C LEU A 84 1.30 -16.70 -11.87
N PRO A 85 0.77 -17.18 -13.02
CA PRO A 85 -0.57 -16.80 -13.47
C PRO A 85 -1.67 -17.17 -12.46
N SER A 86 -1.61 -18.37 -11.89
CA SER A 86 -2.58 -18.84 -10.89
C SER A 86 -2.52 -18.01 -9.61
N ILE A 87 -1.31 -17.67 -9.15
CA ILE A 87 -1.10 -16.87 -7.93
C ILE A 87 -1.56 -15.44 -8.14
N MET A 88 -1.28 -14.85 -9.31
CA MET A 88 -1.76 -13.51 -9.64
C MET A 88 -3.29 -13.46 -9.70
N GLY A 89 -3.93 -14.52 -10.21
CA GLY A 89 -5.39 -14.68 -10.13
C GLY A 89 -5.91 -14.64 -8.69
N LEU A 90 -5.28 -15.40 -7.78
CA LEU A 90 -5.63 -15.38 -6.35
C LEU A 90 -5.38 -14.02 -5.69
N LEU A 91 -4.28 -13.34 -6.06
CA LEU A 91 -3.97 -12.00 -5.56
C LEU A 91 -5.00 -10.97 -6.02
N PHE A 92 -5.48 -11.04 -7.27
CA PHE A 92 -6.53 -10.15 -7.75
C PHE A 92 -7.88 -10.39 -7.07
N ILE A 93 -8.24 -11.66 -6.80
CA ILE A 93 -9.42 -11.97 -5.98
C ILE A 93 -9.26 -11.39 -4.57
N SER A 94 -8.07 -11.51 -3.98
CA SER A 94 -7.78 -10.92 -2.67
C SER A 94 -7.89 -9.39 -2.71
N TYR A 95 -7.49 -8.76 -3.82
CA TYR A 95 -7.63 -7.32 -4.04
C TYR A 95 -9.09 -6.88 -4.08
N PHE A 96 -9.95 -7.68 -4.71
CA PHE A 96 -11.39 -7.44 -4.72
C PHE A 96 -11.99 -7.51 -3.32
N VAL A 97 -11.66 -8.55 -2.55
CA VAL A 97 -12.10 -8.67 -1.14
C VAL A 97 -11.58 -7.50 -0.30
N GLY A 98 -10.31 -7.11 -0.50
CA GLY A 98 -9.72 -5.94 0.15
C GLY A 98 -10.45 -4.64 -0.19
N GLY A 99 -10.86 -4.45 -1.45
CA GLY A 99 -11.66 -3.31 -1.88
C GLY A 99 -13.04 -3.25 -1.21
N LEU A 100 -13.70 -4.41 -1.07
CA LEU A 100 -14.99 -4.54 -0.37
C LEU A 100 -14.89 -4.30 1.14
N LEU A 101 -13.74 -4.59 1.76
CA LEU A 101 -13.50 -4.28 3.16
C LEU A 101 -12.99 -2.84 3.36
N GLY A 102 -12.41 -2.23 2.32
CA GLY A 102 -11.90 -0.87 2.38
C GLY A 102 -12.99 0.18 2.27
N VAL A 103 -13.68 0.23 1.14
CA VAL A 103 -14.55 1.37 0.80
C VAL A 103 -15.91 1.35 1.52
N PRO A 104 -16.70 0.26 1.49
CA PRO A 104 -18.03 0.24 2.09
C PRO A 104 -18.06 0.50 3.61
N PRO A 105 -17.18 -0.09 4.44
CA PRO A 105 -17.14 0.23 5.88
C PRO A 105 -16.72 1.67 6.13
N MET A 106 -15.75 2.18 5.37
CA MET A 106 -15.29 3.57 5.47
C MET A 106 -16.42 4.56 5.16
N SER A 107 -17.23 4.29 4.12
CA SER A 107 -18.37 5.14 3.77
C SER A 107 -19.51 5.01 4.78
N ALA A 108 -19.77 3.81 5.31
CA ALA A 108 -20.79 3.62 6.35
C ALA A 108 -20.42 4.34 7.66
N LEU A 109 -19.13 4.39 8.01
CA LEU A 109 -18.65 5.17 9.15
C LEU A 109 -18.87 6.66 8.96
N LEU A 110 -18.65 7.17 7.74
CA LEU A 110 -18.90 8.58 7.41
C LEU A 110 -20.38 8.93 7.50
N ASP A 111 -21.25 8.06 6.97
CA ASP A 111 -22.70 8.28 6.97
C ASP A 111 -23.31 8.13 8.37
N GLY A 112 -22.86 7.14 9.16
CA GLY A 112 -23.45 6.81 10.47
C GLY A 112 -22.85 7.56 11.66
N VAL A 113 -21.52 7.67 11.74
CA VAL A 113 -20.81 8.31 12.86
C VAL A 113 -20.50 9.76 12.53
N GLY A 114 -19.96 9.98 11.32
CA GLY A 114 -19.53 11.29 10.86
C GLY A 114 -20.67 12.23 10.48
N HIS A 115 -21.92 11.75 10.40
CA HIS A 115 -23.08 12.51 9.91
C HIS A 115 -22.79 13.27 8.59
N ARG A 116 -21.91 12.72 7.74
CA ARG A 116 -21.43 13.31 6.48
C ARG A 116 -20.61 14.59 6.59
N THR A 117 -20.26 15.03 7.79
CA THR A 117 -19.51 16.26 8.03
C THR A 117 -18.17 16.01 8.72
N ASP A 118 -18.10 14.98 9.57
CA ASP A 118 -16.88 14.58 10.27
C ASP A 118 -16.25 13.34 9.61
N TYR A 119 -15.05 13.54 9.04
CA TYR A 119 -14.29 12.51 8.35
C TYR A 119 -13.30 11.78 9.27
N THR A 120 -13.18 12.19 10.53
CA THR A 120 -12.13 11.71 11.46
C THR A 120 -12.15 10.19 11.58
N SER A 121 -13.32 9.59 11.81
CA SER A 121 -13.46 8.13 11.94
C SER A 121 -13.08 7.38 10.66
N SER A 122 -13.44 7.92 9.49
CA SER A 122 -13.10 7.33 8.19
C SER A 122 -11.61 7.44 7.88
N ILE A 123 -10.98 8.56 8.26
CA ILE A 123 -9.53 8.78 8.10
C ILE A 123 -8.74 7.77 8.93
N TRP A 124 -9.12 7.57 10.20
CA TRP A 124 -8.49 6.57 11.06
C TRP A 124 -8.66 5.16 10.50
N TYR A 125 -9.86 4.80 10.02
CA TYR A 125 -10.09 3.51 9.39
C TYR A 125 -9.16 3.28 8.19
N MET A 126 -9.05 4.27 7.30
CA MET A 126 -8.19 4.21 6.12
C MET A 126 -6.71 4.09 6.49
N ALA A 127 -6.26 4.81 7.53
CA ALA A 127 -4.86 4.77 7.98
C ALA A 127 -4.47 3.44 8.64
N MET A 128 -5.40 2.76 9.32
CA MET A 128 -5.12 1.49 10.01
C MET A 128 -4.95 0.30 9.06
N LEU A 129 -5.64 0.29 7.92
CA LEU A 129 -5.54 -0.81 6.94
C LEU A 129 -4.10 -1.07 6.44
N PRO A 130 -3.33 -0.06 5.97
CA PRO A 130 -1.95 -0.27 5.55
C PRO A 130 -1.01 -0.56 6.73
N VAL A 131 -1.34 -0.10 7.95
CA VAL A 131 -0.58 -0.48 9.16
C VAL A 131 -0.75 -1.98 9.46
N CYS A 132 -1.98 -2.50 9.41
CA CYS A 132 -2.23 -3.93 9.54
C CYS A 132 -1.52 -4.73 8.44
N SER A 133 -1.56 -4.24 7.20
CA SER A 133 -0.80 -4.85 6.09
C SER A 133 0.70 -4.85 6.35
N LEU A 134 1.26 -3.74 6.84
CA LEU A 134 2.68 -3.65 7.19
C LEU A 134 3.07 -4.65 8.28
N LEU A 135 2.28 -4.76 9.35
CA LEU A 135 2.51 -5.72 10.43
C LEU A 135 2.47 -7.16 9.92
N PHE A 136 1.51 -7.49 9.06
CA PHE A 136 1.40 -8.81 8.45
C PHE A 136 2.58 -9.11 7.51
N LEU A 137 3.00 -8.14 6.69
CA LEU A 137 4.16 -8.27 5.81
C LEU A 137 5.47 -8.42 6.61
N LEU A 138 5.61 -7.70 7.72
CA LEU A 138 6.74 -7.86 8.63
C LEU A 138 6.73 -9.25 9.27
N ALA A 139 5.59 -9.74 9.76
CA ALA A 139 5.45 -11.09 10.29
C ALA A 139 5.80 -12.16 9.25
N MET A 140 5.26 -12.04 8.03
CA MET A 140 5.58 -12.91 6.90
C MET A 140 7.08 -12.87 6.56
N ARG A 141 7.69 -11.68 6.59
CA ARG A 141 9.14 -11.52 6.38
C ARG A 141 9.94 -12.28 7.43
N PHE A 142 9.56 -12.19 8.71
CA PHE A 142 10.25 -12.93 9.79
C PHE A 142 10.13 -14.44 9.63
N THR A 143 9.01 -14.94 9.09
CA THR A 143 8.79 -16.38 8.83
C THR A 143 9.56 -16.89 7.60
N ILE A 144 9.65 -16.08 6.53
CA ILE A 144 10.26 -16.51 5.26
C ILE A 144 11.78 -16.28 5.24
N SER A 145 12.29 -15.21 5.83
CA SER A 145 13.74 -14.93 5.81
C SER A 145 14.18 -14.00 6.94
N ARG A 146 15.00 -14.53 7.86
CA ARG A 146 15.80 -13.73 8.82
C ARG A 146 16.97 -12.98 8.16
N LYS A 147 17.25 -13.17 6.86
CA LYS A 147 18.43 -12.59 6.21
C LYS A 147 18.06 -11.33 5.42
N LEU A 148 18.56 -10.18 5.92
CA LEU A 148 18.33 -8.82 5.43
C LEU A 148 18.84 -8.54 4.01
N ARG A 149 19.73 -9.38 3.48
CA ARG A 149 20.29 -9.31 2.13
C ARG A 149 20.60 -10.74 1.68
N VAL A 150 19.77 -11.34 0.84
CA VAL A 150 20.25 -12.43 0.00
C VAL A 150 20.37 -11.87 -1.41
N LYS A 151 21.60 -11.46 -1.70
CA LYS A 151 22.11 -11.24 -3.04
C LYS A 151 22.67 -12.59 -3.47
N VAL A 152 22.02 -13.26 -4.42
CA VAL A 152 22.67 -14.24 -5.30
C VAL A 152 22.22 -13.94 -6.70
#